data_AF-A0A9D8I0Q5-F1
#
_entry.id   AF-A0A9D8I0Q5-F1
#
_cell.length_a   1.000
_cell.length_b   1.000
_cell.length_c   1.000
_cell.angle_alpha   90.00
_cell.angle_beta   90.00
_cell.angle_gamma   90.00
#
_symmetry.space_group_name_H-M   'P 1'
#
loop_
_entity.id
_entity.type
_entity.pdbx_description
1 polymer ?
#
loop_
_entity_poly.entity_id
_entity_poly.type
_entity_poly.pdbx_seq_one_letter_code
_entity_poly.pdbx_strand_id
1 'polypeptide(L)' 'MILFGEASLRTAVQNFVEHYHSERNHQGLANRIICPEAGHLGASGAIQRRQRLGGMLNYYYRNAA' A
#
# COMPACT_ATOMS: atom_id res chain seq x y z
N MET A 1 14.96 8.32 2.54
CA MET A 1 15.18 7.72 1.20
C MET A 1 15.93 8.75 0.37
N ILE A 2 17.00 8.34 -0.31
CA ILE A 2 17.74 9.17 -1.26
C ILE A 2 17.71 8.45 -2.59
N LEU A 3 17.36 9.15 -3.66
CA LEU A 3 17.15 8.61 -5.00
C LEU A 3 18.34 9.01 -5.88
N PHE A 4 19.04 8.02 -6.41
CA PHE A 4 20.18 8.24 -7.30
C PHE A 4 19.78 7.94 -8.74
N GLY A 5 19.58 9.01 -9.51
CA GLY A 5 19.21 8.93 -10.92
C GLY A 5 17.73 8.63 -11.16
N GLU A 6 17.32 8.83 -12.41
CA GLU A 6 15.93 8.76 -12.87
C GLU A 6 15.29 7.39 -12.61
N ALA A 7 16.01 6.30 -12.83
CA ALA A 7 15.48 4.94 -12.65
C ALA A 7 15.02 4.70 -11.20
N SER A 8 15.80 5.16 -10.21
CA SER A 8 15.42 5.03 -8.80
C SER A 8 14.17 5.87 -8.46
N LEU A 9 14.05 7.07 -9.05
CA LEU A 9 12.87 7.92 -8.89
C LEU A 9 11.63 7.28 -9.51
N ARG A 10 11.73 6.73 -10.72
CA ARG A 10 10.62 6.03 -11.37
C ARG A 10 10.13 4.85 -10.54
N THR A 11 11.05 4.04 -10.01
CA THR A 11 10.69 2.93 -9.11
C THR A 11 10.00 3.42 -7.84
N ALA A 12 10.49 4.52 -7.24
CA ALA A 12 9.87 5.09 -6.05
C ALA A 12 8.46 5.62 -6.32
N VAL A 13 8.26 6.34 -7.42
CA VAL A 13 6.96 6.86 -7.84
C VAL A 13 5.99 5.71 -8.15
N GLN A 14 6.44 4.67 -8.85
CA GLN A 14 5.60 3.51 -9.14
C GLN A 14 5.11 2.83 -7.85
N ASN A 15 6.00 2.60 -6.90
CA ASN A 15 5.63 2.04 -5.59
C ASN A 15 4.68 2.95 -4.81
N PHE A 16 4.87 4.26 -4.89
CA PHE A 16 3.97 5.23 -4.27
C PHE A 16 2.58 5.19 -4.90
N VAL A 17 2.49 5.21 -6.22
CA VAL A 17 1.21 5.20 -6.95
C VAL A 17 0.44 3.90 -6.69
N GLU A 18 1.13 2.77 -6.66
CA GLU A 18 0.53 1.49 -6.32
C GLU A 18 -0.04 1.53 -4.90
N HIS A 19 0.77 1.93 -3.92
CA HIS A 19 0.33 2.08 -2.52
C HIS A 19 -0.84 3.06 -2.39
N TYR A 20 -0.79 4.19 -3.10
CA TYR A 20 -1.81 5.23 -3.08
C TYR A 20 -3.17 4.67 -3.52
N HIS A 21 -3.22 3.91 -4.62
CA HIS A 21 -4.48 3.40 -5.14
C HIS A 21 -5.00 2.17 -4.39
N SER A 22 -4.15 1.21 -4.03
CA SER A 22 -4.60 -0.11 -3.57
C SER A 22 -4.41 -0.40 -2.09
N GLU A 23 -3.70 0.46 -1.35
CA GLU A 23 -3.29 0.14 0.03
C GLU A 23 -3.62 1.27 1.02
N ARG A 24 -3.64 2.53 0.59
CA ARG A 24 -3.85 3.69 1.46
C ARG A 24 -5.33 4.04 1.62
N ASN A 25 -5.77 4.26 2.85
CA ASN A 25 -7.09 4.81 3.14
C ASN A 25 -7.15 6.30 2.77
N HIS A 26 -8.21 6.72 2.10
CA HIS A 26 -8.40 8.10 1.68
C HIS A 26 -9.51 8.78 2.47
N GLN A 27 -9.16 9.82 3.24
CA GLN A 27 -10.11 10.54 4.09
C GLN A 27 -11.25 11.17 3.26
N GLY A 28 -10.95 11.71 2.08
CA GLY A 28 -11.95 12.23 1.14
C GLY A 28 -12.89 11.16 0.56
N LEU A 29 -12.60 9.88 0.76
CA LEU A 29 -13.42 8.74 0.34
C LEU A 29 -13.96 7.95 1.53
N ALA A 30 -14.27 8.62 2.64
CA ALA A 30 -14.73 7.99 3.87
C ALA A 30 -13.78 6.88 4.37
N ASN A 31 -12.47 7.13 4.30
CA ASN A 31 -11.40 6.19 4.64
C ASN A 31 -11.41 4.88 3.83
N ARG A 32 -12.02 4.87 2.65
CA ARG A 32 -11.94 3.72 1.73
C ARG A 32 -10.65 3.78 0.91
N ILE A 33 -10.19 2.60 0.52
CA ILE A 33 -9.14 2.42 -0.49
C ILE A 33 -9.80 2.57 -1.88
N ILE A 34 -9.10 3.20 -2.84
CA ILE A 34 -9.63 3.45 -4.19
C ILE A 34 -9.84 2.13 -4.95
N CYS A 35 -8.80 1.28 -4.98
CA CYS A 35 -8.80 -0.02 -5.65
C CYS A 35 -8.37 -1.12 -4.66
N PRO A 36 -9.23 -1.51 -3.71
CA PRO A 36 -8.85 -2.50 -2.69
C PRO A 36 -8.57 -3.86 -3.31
N GLU A 37 -7.56 -4.56 -2.79
CA GLU A 37 -7.28 -5.95 -3.14
C GLU A 37 -8.39 -6.87 -2.60
N ALA A 38 -8.87 -7.79 -3.45
CA ALA A 38 -9.89 -8.74 -3.07
C ALA A 38 -9.38 -9.67 -1.95
N GLY A 39 -10.24 -9.95 -0.95
CA GLY A 39 -9.92 -10.84 0.16
C GLY A 39 -9.22 -10.20 1.37
N HIS A 40 -8.80 -8.93 1.28
CA HIS A 40 -8.24 -8.21 2.45
C HIS A 40 -9.31 -7.51 3.31
N LEU A 41 -10.46 -7.20 2.72
CA LEU A 41 -11.56 -6.54 3.41
C LEU A 41 -12.44 -7.57 4.14
N GLY A 42 -12.60 -7.40 5.45
CA GLY A 42 -13.47 -8.25 6.27
C GLY A 42 -12.87 -9.61 6.64
N ALA A 43 -11.60 -9.86 6.32
CA ALA A 43 -10.92 -11.09 6.71
C ALA A 43 -10.57 -11.12 8.20
N SER A 44 -10.68 -12.29 8.82
CA SER A 44 -10.46 -12.50 10.26
C SER A 44 -9.09 -13.07 10.61
N GLY A 45 -8.25 -13.36 9.61
CA GLY A 45 -6.92 -13.94 9.80
C GLY A 45 -5.93 -13.01 10.53
N ALA A 46 -4.69 -13.49 10.63
CA ALA A 46 -3.60 -12.73 11.25
C ALA A 46 -3.33 -11.42 10.50
N ILE A 47 -2.99 -10.36 11.24
CA ILE A 47 -2.57 -9.09 10.64
C ILE A 47 -1.22 -9.30 9.97
N GLN A 48 -1.17 -9.01 8.67
CA GLN A 48 0.03 -9.00 7.85
C GLN A 48 0.43 -7.56 7.55
N ARG A 49 1.73 -7.36 7.28
CA ARG A 49 2.30 -6.07 6.90
C ARG A 49 2.99 -6.22 5.55
N ARG A 50 2.53 -5.46 4.56
CA ARG A 50 3.26 -5.25 3.30
C ARG A 50 4.02 -3.93 3.38
N GLN A 51 5.31 -3.97 3.06
CA GLN A 51 6.19 -2.82 3.12
C GLN A 51 6.73 -2.48 1.74
N ARG A 52 6.82 -1.19 1.43
CA ARG A 52 7.51 -0.67 0.24
C ARG A 52 8.53 0.39 0.65
N LEU A 53 9.52 0.61 -0.20
CA LEU A 53 10.53 1.67 -0.05
C LEU A 53 11.23 1.65 1.32
N GLY A 54 11.69 0.47 1.75
CA GLY A 54 12.37 0.31 3.03
C GLY A 54 11.47 0.53 4.25
N GLY A 55 10.16 0.33 4.11
CA GLY A 55 9.19 0.49 5.19
C GLY A 55 8.68 1.91 5.39
N MET A 56 8.95 2.81 4.44
CA MET A 56 8.36 4.15 4.42
C MET A 56 6.85 4.10 4.13
N LEU A 57 6.42 3.16 3.28
CA LEU A 57 5.02 2.90 2.98
C LEU A 57 4.65 1.54 3.57
N ASN A 58 3.59 1.53 4.38
CA ASN A 58 3.14 0.33 5.07
C ASN A 58 1.65 0.13 4.84
N TYR A 59 1.30 -1.10 4.52
CA TYR A 59 -0.07 -1.55 4.41
C TYR A 59 -0.29 -2.70 5.38
N TYR A 60 -1.30 -2.54 6.23
CA TYR A 60 -1.69 -3.55 7.20
C TYR A 60 -3.04 -4.12 6.79
N TYR A 61 -3.10 -5.44 6.70
CA TYR A 61 -4.28 -6.15 6.21
C TYR A 61 -4.40 -7.49 6.92
N ARG A 62 -5.54 -8.16 6.75
CA ARG A 62 -5.74 -9.53 7.24
C ARG A 62 -5.91 -10.43 6.02
N ASN A 63 -5.21 -11.56 6.00
CA ASN A 63 -5.47 -12.61 5.02
C ASN A 63 -6.79 -13.31 5.36
N ALA A 64 -7.50 -13.79 4.34
CA ALA A 64 -8.54 -14.79 4.53
C ALA A 64 -7.94 -16.01 5.25
N ALA A 65 -8.73 -16.60 6.16
CA ALA A 65 -8.33 -17.76 6.94
C ALA A 65 -8.24 -19.03 6.07
#